data_AF-A0A8J6Z7K4-F1
#
_entry.id   AF-A0A8J6Z7K4-F1
#
_cell.length_a   1.000
_cell.length_b   1.000
_cell.length_c   1.000
_cell.angle_alpha   90.00
_cell.angle_beta   90.00
_cell.angle_gamma   90.00
#
_symmetry.space_group_name_H-M   'P 1'
#
loop_
_entity.id
_entity.type
_entity.pdbx_description
1 polymer ?
#
loop_
_entity_poly.entity_id
_entity_poly.type
_entity_poly.pdbx_seq_one_letter_code
_entity_poly.pdbx_strand_id
1 'polypeptide(L)'
;MDDHTTLRMMNEASLQQQQAVREQTFSPDDTKQLRRFSTWEVANFIFGVNQDTFRKRLMDQPELPQGTVEKSNGQRWFTIDEITRLRRGLKFKNTSLVPPRPRGRALRVGVANFKGGVGKTVVAQHLAHAAALDGYRVLVIDFDPQATLTHSMGLTAVSEEQTVWGIMCRDLCKEADRIVETYDDPEDCPYPASYELPEDVQSIGRQKFGDFILPTCWGRSIHIIPSCANAAFVEFASAQ
;
A
#
# COMPACT_ATOMS: atom_id res chain seq x y z
N MET A 1 -17.19 35.70 17.21
CA MET A 1 -17.69 35.49 15.84
C MET A 1 -16.64 34.61 15.23
N ASP A 2 -16.86 33.30 15.29
CA ASP A 2 -15.87 32.32 14.84
C ASP A 2 -15.86 32.34 13.31
N ASP A 3 -14.84 32.99 12.77
CA ASP A 3 -14.63 33.16 11.32
C ASP A 3 -13.99 31.87 10.74
N HIS A 4 -14.07 31.70 9.41
CA HIS A 4 -13.43 30.61 8.67
C HIS A 4 -11.94 30.47 9.00
N THR A 5 -11.28 31.58 9.30
CA THR A 5 -9.88 31.65 9.72
C THR A 5 -9.65 30.92 11.04
N THR A 6 -10.57 31.07 12.00
CA THR A 6 -10.50 30.41 13.32
C THR A 6 -10.71 28.90 13.18
N LEU A 7 -11.65 28.46 12.33
CA LEU A 7 -11.87 27.04 12.04
C LEU A 7 -10.67 26.38 11.36
N ARG A 8 -10.02 27.07 10.41
CA ARG A 8 -8.78 26.61 9.78
C ARG A 8 -7.66 26.42 10.80
N MET A 9 -7.42 27.41 11.66
CA MET A 9 -6.40 27.32 12.71
C MET A 9 -6.66 26.18 13.70
N MET A 10 -7.92 25.95 14.07
CA MET A 10 -8.29 24.82 14.93
C MET A 10 -8.09 23.46 14.25
N ASN A 11 -8.36 23.36 12.95
CA ASN A 11 -8.13 22.14 12.19
C ASN A 11 -6.63 21.84 12.07
N GLU A 12 -5.82 22.83 11.71
CA GLU A 12 -4.35 22.71 11.63
C GLU A 12 -3.75 22.31 12.99
N ALA A 13 -4.18 22.93 14.08
CA ALA A 13 -3.73 22.58 15.42
C ALA A 13 -4.14 21.15 15.82
N SER A 14 -5.34 20.71 15.46
CA SER A 14 -5.82 19.34 15.72
C SER A 14 -5.01 18.30 14.95
N LEU A 15 -4.72 18.57 13.67
CA LEU A 15 -3.91 17.70 12.81
C LEU A 15 -2.47 17.59 13.34
N GLN A 16 -1.86 18.71 13.75
CA GLN A 16 -0.54 18.73 14.37
C GLN A 16 -0.52 17.93 15.69
N GLN A 17 -1.55 18.07 16.54
CA GLN A 17 -1.65 17.25 17.76
C GLN A 17 -1.80 15.76 17.45
N GLN A 18 -2.63 15.38 16.47
CA GLN A 18 -2.77 13.98 16.07
C GLN A 18 -1.46 13.41 15.54
N GLN A 19 -0.72 14.19 14.76
CA GLN A 19 0.60 13.80 14.28
C GLN A 19 1.60 13.67 15.43
N ALA A 20 1.68 14.64 16.35
CA ALA A 20 2.57 14.59 17.51
C ALA A 20 2.26 13.43 18.46
N VAL A 21 0.98 13.13 18.71
CA VAL A 21 0.57 11.95 19.50
C VAL A 21 0.97 10.65 18.81
N ARG A 22 0.84 10.59 17.48
CA ARG A 22 1.29 9.44 16.69
C ARG A 22 2.81 9.29 16.77
N GLU A 23 3.57 10.37 16.59
CA GLU A 23 5.02 10.38 16.73
C GLU A 23 5.50 9.99 18.14
N GLN A 24 4.78 10.36 19.20
CA GLN A 24 5.09 9.95 20.57
C GLN A 24 4.71 8.50 20.89
N THR A 25 3.77 7.91 20.15
CA THR A 25 3.33 6.52 20.34
C THR A 25 4.32 5.52 19.72
N PHE A 26 5.18 5.95 18.80
CA PHE A 26 6.14 5.09 18.10
C PHE A 26 7.58 5.58 18.34
N SER A 27 8.48 4.71 18.80
CA SER A 27 9.89 5.07 19.04
C SER A 27 10.60 5.46 17.73
N PRO A 28 11.58 6.39 17.72
CA PRO A 28 12.25 6.86 16.50
C PRO A 28 12.94 5.76 15.67
N ASP A 29 13.29 4.62 16.29
CA ASP A 29 13.90 3.46 15.63
C ASP A 29 12.88 2.38 15.16
N ASP A 30 11.58 2.52 15.48
CA ASP A 30 10.54 1.51 15.27
C ASP A 30 9.97 1.53 13.84
N THR A 31 10.78 1.15 12.85
CA THR A 31 10.21 0.73 11.56
C THR A 31 9.37 -0.52 11.78
N LYS A 32 8.06 -0.43 11.51
CA LYS A 32 7.19 -1.60 11.58
C LYS A 32 7.70 -2.65 10.59
N GLN A 33 8.09 -3.81 11.08
CA GLN A 33 8.53 -4.93 10.24
C GLN A 33 7.54 -6.10 10.34
N LEU A 34 7.30 -6.76 9.21
CA LEU A 34 6.57 -8.02 9.23
C LEU A 34 7.40 -9.07 9.99
N ARG A 35 6.76 -9.79 10.90
CA ARG A 35 7.39 -10.91 11.59
C ARG A 35 7.96 -11.94 10.61
N ARG A 36 8.92 -12.72 11.08
CA ARG A 36 9.37 -13.92 10.36
C ARG A 36 8.42 -15.09 10.59
N PHE A 37 8.48 -16.07 9.70
CA PHE A 37 7.69 -17.29 9.72
C PHE A 37 8.58 -18.48 10.03
N SER A 38 8.12 -19.34 10.92
CA SER A 38 8.83 -20.57 11.24
C SER A 38 8.79 -21.56 10.08
N THR A 39 9.73 -22.52 10.08
CA THR A 39 9.72 -23.64 9.13
C THR A 39 8.38 -24.37 9.07
N TRP A 40 7.69 -24.51 10.21
CA TRP A 40 6.41 -25.21 10.29
C TRP A 40 5.29 -24.42 9.61
N GLU A 41 5.25 -23.10 9.82
CA GLU A 41 4.26 -22.21 9.17
C GLU A 41 4.45 -22.17 7.65
N VAL A 42 5.70 -22.06 7.20
CA VAL A 42 6.01 -22.06 5.76
C VAL A 42 5.57 -23.37 5.12
N ALA A 43 5.90 -24.51 5.73
CA ALA A 43 5.54 -25.81 5.18
C ALA A 43 4.03 -26.04 5.18
N ASN A 44 3.37 -25.95 6.34
CA ASN A 44 1.99 -26.41 6.49
C ASN A 44 0.97 -25.37 6.05
N PHE A 45 1.16 -24.09 6.40
CA PHE A 45 0.18 -23.05 6.08
C PHE A 45 0.40 -22.41 4.72
N ILE A 46 1.64 -22.15 4.33
CA ILE A 46 1.91 -21.41 3.09
C ILE A 46 2.06 -22.35 1.88
N PHE A 47 2.77 -23.47 2.04
CA PHE A 47 3.01 -24.41 0.94
C PHE A 47 2.09 -25.63 0.97
N GLY A 48 1.36 -25.88 2.06
CA GLY A 48 0.46 -27.03 2.18
C GLY A 48 1.18 -28.38 2.11
N VAL A 49 2.43 -28.45 2.60
CA VAL A 49 3.26 -29.67 2.59
C VAL A 49 3.72 -30.04 4.00
N ASN A 50 4.03 -31.32 4.19
CA ASN A 50 4.62 -31.80 5.42
C ASN A 50 6.01 -31.14 5.66
N GLN A 51 6.28 -30.80 6.92
CA GLN A 51 7.49 -30.07 7.32
C GLN A 51 8.80 -30.80 6.96
N ASP A 52 8.86 -32.11 7.10
CA ASP A 52 10.08 -32.89 6.79
C ASP A 52 10.31 -32.99 5.29
N THR A 53 9.23 -33.04 4.51
CA THR A 53 9.31 -32.94 3.04
C THR A 53 9.86 -31.58 2.63
N PHE A 54 9.41 -30.49 3.24
CA PHE A 54 9.95 -29.16 2.99
C PHE A 54 11.43 -29.07 3.37
N ARG A 55 11.82 -29.53 4.56
CA ARG A 55 13.22 -29.55 5.00
C ARG A 55 14.13 -30.33 4.06
N LYS A 56 13.71 -31.53 3.66
CA LYS A 56 14.47 -32.36 2.71
C LYS A 56 14.69 -31.63 1.39
N ARG A 57 13.61 -31.08 0.81
CA ARG A 57 13.70 -30.31 -0.45
C ARG A 57 14.57 -29.07 -0.34
N LEU A 58 14.57 -28.42 0.82
CA LEU A 58 15.41 -27.25 1.07
C LEU A 58 16.91 -27.62 1.18
N MET A 59 17.23 -28.78 1.76
CA MET A 59 18.61 -29.30 1.81
C MET A 59 19.13 -29.72 0.43
N ASP A 60 18.26 -30.27 -0.42
CA ASP A 60 18.60 -30.66 -1.80
C ASP A 60 18.89 -29.44 -2.71
N GLN A 61 18.55 -28.22 -2.28
CA GLN A 61 18.65 -26.97 -3.04
C GLN A 61 19.33 -25.86 -2.20
N PRO A 62 20.66 -25.96 -1.96
CA PRO A 62 21.39 -25.02 -1.10
C PRO A 62 21.44 -23.59 -1.64
N GLU A 63 21.18 -23.39 -2.95
CA GLU A 63 21.11 -22.08 -3.60
C GLU A 63 19.86 -21.28 -3.20
N LEU A 64 18.81 -21.95 -2.71
CA LEU A 64 17.60 -21.29 -2.25
C LEU A 64 17.73 -20.74 -0.83
N PRO A 65 16.92 -19.72 -0.46
CA PRO A 65 17.00 -19.13 0.86
C PRO A 65 16.81 -20.14 1.98
N GLN A 66 17.83 -20.25 2.83
CA GLN A 66 17.86 -21.19 3.94
C GLN A 66 17.19 -20.62 5.19
N GLY A 67 16.83 -19.33 5.22
CA GLY A 67 16.33 -18.66 6.41
C GLY A 67 17.40 -18.49 7.49
N THR A 68 17.04 -17.83 8.59
CA THR A 68 17.92 -17.57 9.73
C THR A 68 17.63 -18.56 10.85
N VAL A 69 18.68 -19.17 11.40
CA VAL A 69 18.57 -20.07 12.56
C VAL A 69 18.76 -19.28 13.85
N GLU A 70 17.80 -19.41 14.76
CA GLU A 70 17.85 -18.80 16.08
C GLU A 70 18.78 -19.59 17.00
N LYS A 71 19.70 -18.88 17.68
CA LYS A 71 20.73 -19.51 18.53
C LYS A 71 20.17 -20.20 19.79
N SER A 72 19.01 -19.75 20.27
CA SER A 72 18.40 -20.18 21.54
C SER A 72 17.85 -21.61 21.47
N ASN A 73 17.12 -21.92 20.39
CA ASN A 73 16.32 -23.14 20.24
C ASN A 73 16.59 -23.89 18.91
N GLY A 74 17.46 -23.35 18.05
CA GLY A 74 17.74 -23.92 16.72
C GLY A 74 16.59 -23.78 15.72
N GLN A 75 15.54 -23.01 16.05
CA GLN A 75 14.40 -22.78 15.17
C GLN A 75 14.81 -21.93 13.97
N ARG A 76 14.32 -22.32 12.80
CA ARG A 76 14.62 -21.64 11.54
C ARG A 76 13.45 -20.78 11.10
N TRP A 77 13.78 -19.53 10.77
CA TRP A 77 12.88 -18.42 10.50
C TRP A 77 13.10 -17.85 9.10
N PHE A 78 12.01 -17.51 8.42
CA PHE A 78 12.02 -16.99 7.05
C PHE A 78 11.28 -15.66 6.97
N THR A 79 11.80 -14.74 6.17
CA THR A 79 11.08 -13.52 5.75
C THR A 79 10.12 -13.83 4.60
N ILE A 80 9.14 -12.96 4.37
CA ILE A 80 8.18 -13.13 3.26
C ILE A 80 8.86 -13.08 1.88
N ASP A 81 9.92 -12.28 1.74
CA ASP A 81 10.72 -12.20 0.51
C ASP A 81 11.46 -13.53 0.24
N GLU A 82 12.00 -14.17 1.28
CA GLU A 82 12.60 -15.50 1.17
C GLU A 82 11.55 -16.56 0.81
N ILE A 83 10.38 -16.52 1.44
CA ILE A 83 9.26 -17.43 1.13
C ILE A 83 8.83 -17.27 -0.33
N THR A 84 8.79 -16.04 -0.84
CA THR A 84 8.47 -15.76 -2.25
C THR A 84 9.53 -16.30 -3.21
N ARG A 85 10.81 -16.27 -2.83
CA ARG A 85 11.89 -16.90 -3.63
C ARG A 85 11.80 -18.42 -3.58
N LEU A 86 11.56 -19.00 -2.39
CA LEU A 86 11.34 -20.43 -2.20
C LEU A 86 10.18 -20.93 -3.05
N ARG A 87 9.07 -20.18 -3.08
CA ARG A 87 7.89 -20.45 -3.92
C ARG A 87 8.22 -20.58 -5.41
N ARG A 88 9.23 -19.85 -5.91
CA ARG A 88 9.66 -19.89 -7.32
C ARG A 88 10.65 -21.01 -7.62
N GLY A 89 11.48 -21.38 -6.66
CA GLY A 89 12.51 -22.41 -6.82
C GLY A 89 12.02 -23.82 -6.52
N LEU A 90 11.19 -23.97 -5.47
CA LEU A 90 10.69 -25.27 -5.03
C LEU A 90 9.54 -25.77 -5.88
N LYS A 91 9.54 -27.09 -6.10
CA LYS A 91 8.43 -27.83 -6.70
C LYS A 91 8.14 -29.06 -5.86
N PHE A 92 6.86 -29.29 -5.58
CA PHE A 92 6.38 -30.48 -4.88
C PHE A 92 5.45 -31.26 -5.79
N LYS A 93 5.72 -32.56 -5.99
CA LYS A 93 4.89 -33.44 -6.85
C LYS A 93 4.60 -32.81 -8.24
N ASN A 94 5.60 -32.17 -8.85
CA ASN A 94 5.50 -31.41 -10.12
C ASN A 94 4.48 -30.25 -10.13
N THR A 95 3.98 -29.83 -8.97
CA THR A 95 3.08 -28.70 -8.82
C THR A 95 3.88 -27.43 -8.54
N SER A 96 3.56 -26.35 -9.26
CA SER A 96 4.09 -25.02 -9.00
C SER A 96 3.45 -24.45 -7.73
N LEU A 97 4.26 -23.82 -6.88
CA LEU A 97 3.76 -23.08 -5.72
C LEU A 97 3.42 -21.62 -6.05
N VAL A 98 3.75 -21.18 -7.27
CA VAL A 98 3.43 -19.83 -7.75
C VAL A 98 1.95 -19.79 -8.14
N PRO A 99 1.16 -18.84 -7.61
CA PRO A 99 -0.25 -18.76 -7.92
C PRO A 99 -0.49 -18.42 -9.41
N PRO A 100 -1.59 -18.91 -10.01
CA PRO A 100 -1.94 -18.57 -11.38
C PRO A 100 -2.23 -17.07 -11.49
N ARG A 101 -1.73 -16.44 -12.55
CA ARG A 101 -2.03 -15.04 -12.88
C ARG A 101 -2.75 -14.97 -14.21
N PRO A 102 -4.02 -14.53 -14.26
CA PRO A 102 -4.73 -14.30 -15.51
C PRO A 102 -3.92 -13.37 -16.43
N ARG A 103 -3.93 -13.65 -17.74
CA ARG A 103 -3.31 -12.77 -18.72
C ARG A 103 -4.11 -11.46 -18.81
N GLY A 104 -3.41 -10.33 -18.94
CA GLY A 104 -4.03 -9.02 -19.07
C GLY A 104 -4.01 -8.20 -17.78
N ARG A 105 -5.18 -7.74 -17.33
CA ARG A 105 -5.31 -6.80 -16.21
C ARG A 105 -5.23 -7.50 -14.86
N ALA A 106 -4.71 -6.80 -13.85
CA ALA A 106 -4.77 -7.25 -12.47
C ALA A 106 -6.22 -7.36 -11.98
N LEU A 107 -6.50 -8.34 -11.12
CA LEU A 107 -7.76 -8.40 -10.38
C LEU A 107 -7.89 -7.15 -9.50
N ARG A 108 -9.05 -6.49 -9.53
CA ARG A 108 -9.35 -5.31 -8.72
C ARG A 108 -10.49 -5.67 -7.77
N VAL A 109 -10.30 -5.39 -6.49
CA VAL A 109 -11.30 -5.64 -5.45
C VAL A 109 -11.56 -4.33 -4.74
N GLY A 110 -12.81 -3.86 -4.77
CA GLY A 110 -13.27 -2.73 -3.98
C GLY A 110 -13.93 -3.22 -2.71
N VAL A 111 -13.49 -2.72 -1.55
CA VAL A 111 -14.13 -3.00 -0.26
C VAL A 111 -14.96 -1.78 0.14
N ALA A 112 -16.26 -1.85 -0.13
CA ALA A 112 -17.20 -0.77 0.16
C ALA A 112 -18.27 -1.23 1.15
N ASN A 113 -18.68 -0.33 2.05
CA ASN A 113 -19.79 -0.52 2.97
C ASN A 113 -20.28 0.85 3.47
N PHE A 114 -21.60 1.04 3.52
CA PHE A 114 -22.28 2.34 3.67
C PHE A 114 -22.27 2.91 5.09
N LYS A 115 -21.72 2.19 6.07
CA LYS A 115 -21.63 2.66 7.47
C LYS A 115 -20.18 2.78 7.92
N GLY A 116 -19.85 3.83 8.69
CA GLY A 116 -18.56 3.98 9.36
C GLY A 116 -18.33 2.87 10.39
N GLY A 117 -17.09 2.43 10.59
CA GLY A 117 -16.73 1.45 11.64
C GLY A 117 -17.12 -0.02 11.39
N VAL A 118 -17.63 -0.36 10.21
CA VAL A 118 -18.07 -1.75 9.86
C VAL A 118 -16.96 -2.68 9.36
N GLY A 119 -15.69 -2.35 9.61
CA GLY A 119 -14.55 -3.23 9.30
C GLY A 119 -14.04 -3.18 7.84
N LYS A 120 -14.39 -2.18 7.02
CA LYS A 120 -13.88 -2.03 5.64
C LYS A 120 -12.35 -2.14 5.56
N THR A 121 -11.67 -1.32 6.35
CA THR A 121 -10.20 -1.26 6.43
C THR A 121 -9.63 -2.61 6.88
N VAL A 122 -10.25 -3.24 7.87
CA VAL A 122 -9.84 -4.54 8.39
C VAL A 122 -9.96 -5.63 7.32
N VAL A 123 -11.08 -5.67 6.59
CA VAL A 123 -11.31 -6.63 5.50
C VAL A 123 -10.31 -6.39 4.36
N ALA A 124 -10.11 -5.14 3.93
CA ALA A 124 -9.14 -4.81 2.89
C ALA A 124 -7.71 -5.24 3.29
N GLN A 125 -7.32 -4.96 4.53
CA GLN A 125 -6.02 -5.33 5.07
C GLN A 125 -5.83 -6.86 5.09
N HIS A 126 -6.78 -7.61 5.65
CA HIS A 126 -6.68 -9.06 5.77
C HIS A 126 -6.75 -9.75 4.42
N LEU A 127 -7.54 -9.23 3.47
CA LEU A 127 -7.56 -9.71 2.10
C LEU A 127 -6.19 -9.53 1.43
N ALA A 128 -5.56 -8.36 1.60
CA ALA A 128 -4.22 -8.11 1.08
C ALA A 128 -3.17 -9.04 1.70
N HIS A 129 -3.22 -9.24 3.03
CA HIS A 129 -2.33 -10.16 3.74
C HIS A 129 -2.49 -11.60 3.26
N ALA A 130 -3.74 -12.10 3.14
CA ALA A 130 -4.02 -13.45 2.67
C ALA A 130 -3.51 -13.65 1.24
N ALA A 131 -3.81 -12.72 0.32
CA ALA A 131 -3.33 -12.78 -1.05
C ALA A 131 -1.79 -12.75 -1.14
N ALA A 132 -1.12 -11.95 -0.30
CA ALA A 132 0.34 -11.91 -0.23
C ALA A 132 0.92 -13.24 0.27
N LEU A 133 0.33 -13.84 1.31
CA LEU A 133 0.72 -15.15 1.82
C LEU A 133 0.53 -16.23 0.76
N ASP A 134 -0.52 -16.18 -0.05
CA ASP A 134 -0.76 -17.06 -1.21
C ASP A 134 0.20 -16.80 -2.39
N GLY A 135 0.98 -15.72 -2.34
CA GLY A 135 2.06 -15.41 -3.29
C GLY A 135 1.70 -14.45 -4.40
N TYR A 136 0.54 -13.80 -4.29
CA TYR A 136 0.20 -12.69 -5.16
C TYR A 136 1.03 -11.47 -4.76
N ARG A 137 1.39 -10.67 -5.77
CA ARG A 137 1.83 -9.29 -5.54
C ARG A 137 0.60 -8.43 -5.41
N VAL A 138 0.50 -7.70 -4.32
CA VAL A 138 -0.66 -6.88 -3.98
C VAL A 138 -0.26 -5.40 -4.03
N LEU A 139 -1.12 -4.58 -4.62
CA LEU A 139 -1.11 -3.13 -4.47
C LEU A 139 -2.37 -2.75 -3.70
N VAL A 140 -2.19 -2.19 -2.52
CA VAL A 140 -3.27 -1.64 -1.72
C VAL A 140 -3.42 -0.16 -2.06
N ILE A 141 -4.64 0.34 -2.11
CA ILE A 141 -4.93 1.77 -2.34
C ILE A 141 -5.78 2.24 -1.18
N ASP A 142 -5.26 3.19 -0.40
CA ASP A 142 -5.95 3.76 0.75
C ASP A 142 -6.61 5.08 0.33
N PHE A 143 -7.94 5.13 0.41
CA PHE A 143 -8.74 6.32 0.12
C PHE A 143 -9.32 6.94 1.41
N ASP A 144 -9.00 6.38 2.58
CA ASP A 144 -9.49 6.90 3.85
C ASP A 144 -8.52 7.95 4.39
N PRO A 145 -8.91 9.22 4.54
CA PRO A 145 -8.06 10.26 5.10
C PRO A 145 -7.53 9.92 6.50
N GLN A 146 -8.24 9.09 7.27
CA GLN A 146 -7.73 8.61 8.56
C GLN A 146 -6.47 7.74 8.43
N ALA A 147 -6.14 7.29 7.21
CA ALA A 147 -4.92 6.58 6.84
C ALA A 147 -4.68 5.32 7.68
N THR A 148 -5.74 4.72 8.23
CA THR A 148 -5.60 3.57 9.15
C THR A 148 -4.96 2.38 8.45
N LEU A 149 -5.29 2.14 7.17
CA LEU A 149 -4.67 1.09 6.38
C LEU A 149 -3.21 1.40 6.10
N THR A 150 -2.90 2.64 5.73
CA THR A 150 -1.52 3.15 5.54
C THR A 150 -0.64 2.91 6.77
N HIS A 151 -1.07 3.35 7.95
CA HIS A 151 -0.36 3.13 9.22
C HIS A 151 -0.22 1.63 9.54
N SER A 152 -1.26 0.85 9.29
CA SER A 152 -1.23 -0.59 9.51
C SER A 152 -0.17 -1.30 8.65
N MET A 153 0.16 -0.74 7.48
CA MET A 153 1.20 -1.22 6.57
C MET A 153 2.61 -0.72 6.90
N GLY A 154 2.76 0.08 7.97
CA GLY A 154 4.05 0.52 8.49
C GLY A 154 4.51 1.89 8.00
N LEU A 155 3.63 2.66 7.37
CA LEU A 155 3.93 4.01 6.92
C LEU A 155 3.31 5.03 7.88
N THR A 156 4.13 5.83 8.55
CA THR A 156 3.70 6.80 9.57
C THR A 156 3.85 8.26 9.13
N ALA A 157 4.86 8.57 8.33
CA ALA A 157 5.14 9.89 7.77
C ALA A 157 5.01 9.85 6.23
N VAL A 158 3.79 10.00 5.74
CA VAL A 158 3.50 10.04 4.29
C VAL A 158 3.29 11.48 3.88
N SER A 159 4.09 11.95 2.91
CA SER A 159 3.87 13.25 2.26
C SER A 159 2.56 13.23 1.48
N GLU A 160 1.78 14.30 1.55
CA GLU A 160 0.51 14.45 0.83
C GLU A 160 0.66 14.22 -0.69
N GLU A 161 1.79 14.66 -1.25
CA GLU A 161 2.14 14.48 -2.65
C GLU A 161 2.31 13.01 -3.06
N GLN A 162 2.61 12.13 -2.10
CA GLN A 162 2.82 10.69 -2.31
C GLN A 162 1.56 9.86 -1.98
N THR A 163 0.40 10.50 -1.84
CA THR A 163 -0.87 9.83 -1.55
C THR A 163 -1.72 9.66 -2.80
N VAL A 164 -2.90 9.07 -2.62
CA VAL A 164 -3.95 9.06 -3.63
C VAL A 164 -4.29 10.45 -4.18
N TRP A 165 -4.12 11.52 -3.39
CA TRP A 165 -4.26 12.90 -3.87
C TRP A 165 -3.32 13.20 -5.04
N GLY A 166 -2.06 12.78 -4.96
CA GLY A 166 -1.12 13.05 -6.05
C GLY A 166 -1.46 12.33 -7.35
N ILE A 167 -2.09 11.15 -7.26
CA ILE A 167 -2.66 10.48 -8.44
C ILE A 167 -3.81 11.32 -9.03
N MET A 168 -4.66 11.88 -8.18
CA MET A 168 -5.76 12.73 -8.62
C MET A 168 -5.26 14.02 -9.28
N CYS A 169 -4.26 14.71 -8.72
CA CYS A 169 -3.63 15.88 -9.34
C CYS A 169 -3.08 15.53 -10.72
N ARG A 170 -2.37 14.41 -10.82
CA ARG A 170 -1.82 13.93 -12.10
C ARG A 170 -2.90 13.64 -13.13
N ASP A 171 -3.97 12.95 -12.74
CA ASP A 171 -5.04 12.60 -13.65
C ASP A 171 -5.87 13.86 -14.02
N LEU A 172 -6.00 14.83 -13.12
CA LEU A 172 -6.59 16.14 -13.38
C LEU A 172 -5.78 16.93 -14.41
N CYS A 173 -4.46 17.06 -14.27
CA CYS A 173 -3.63 17.73 -15.27
C CYS A 173 -3.79 17.11 -16.66
N LYS A 174 -3.80 15.78 -16.73
CA LYS A 174 -3.95 15.05 -18.00
C LYS A 174 -5.32 15.25 -18.63
N GLU A 175 -6.36 15.23 -17.82
CA GLU A 175 -7.72 15.41 -18.33
C GLU A 175 -7.94 16.87 -18.73
N ALA A 176 -7.36 17.84 -18.02
CA ALA A 176 -7.36 19.24 -18.42
C ALA A 176 -6.73 19.43 -19.81
N ASP A 177 -5.52 18.90 -20.03
CA ASP A 177 -4.87 18.96 -21.34
C ASP A 177 -5.71 18.27 -22.43
N ARG A 178 -6.25 17.08 -22.11
CA ARG A 178 -7.08 16.33 -23.04
C ARG A 178 -8.35 17.10 -23.43
N ILE A 179 -9.01 17.76 -22.48
CA ILE A 179 -10.21 18.55 -22.76
C ILE A 179 -9.85 19.72 -23.68
N VAL A 180 -8.78 20.45 -23.40
CA VAL A 180 -8.31 21.55 -24.25
C VAL A 180 -8.02 21.06 -25.67
N GLU A 181 -7.36 19.90 -25.82
CA GLU A 181 -7.09 19.26 -27.12
C GLU A 181 -8.35 18.87 -27.92
N THR A 182 -9.55 18.87 -27.31
CA THR A 182 -10.80 18.61 -28.04
C THR A 182 -11.39 19.84 -28.73
N TYR A 183 -10.89 21.04 -28.44
CA TYR A 183 -11.32 22.29 -29.07
C TYR A 183 -10.40 22.65 -30.24
N ASP A 184 -10.98 23.18 -31.32
CA ASP A 184 -10.21 23.65 -32.49
C ASP A 184 -9.31 24.84 -32.14
N ASP A 185 -9.80 25.73 -31.28
CA ASP A 185 -9.04 26.81 -30.64
C ASP A 185 -9.00 26.57 -29.11
N PRO A 186 -7.81 26.38 -28.51
CA PRO A 186 -7.66 26.27 -27.07
C PRO A 186 -8.28 27.44 -26.27
N GLU A 187 -8.33 28.65 -26.83
CA GLU A 187 -8.92 29.82 -26.17
C GLU A 187 -10.45 29.72 -26.02
N ASP A 188 -11.11 28.89 -26.84
CA ASP A 188 -12.55 28.63 -26.75
C ASP A 188 -12.91 27.64 -25.64
N CYS A 189 -11.92 26.96 -25.05
CA CYS A 189 -12.14 25.98 -23.98
C CYS A 189 -12.60 26.68 -22.70
N PRO A 190 -13.81 26.39 -22.16
CA PRO A 190 -14.31 27.04 -20.94
C PRO A 190 -13.69 26.46 -19.65
N TYR A 191 -12.82 25.44 -19.77
CA TYR A 191 -12.17 24.76 -18.65
C TYR A 191 -10.67 25.07 -18.65
N PRO A 192 -10.04 25.13 -17.45
CA PRO A 192 -8.62 25.46 -17.36
C PRO A 192 -7.76 24.36 -17.99
N ALA A 193 -6.71 24.77 -18.70
CA ALA A 193 -5.62 23.90 -19.12
C ALA A 193 -4.75 23.48 -17.92
N SER A 194 -3.90 22.46 -18.08
CA SER A 194 -3.05 22.01 -16.97
C SER A 194 -2.12 23.11 -16.43
N TYR A 195 -1.64 24.01 -17.30
CA TYR A 195 -0.76 25.13 -16.90
C TYR A 195 -1.48 26.25 -16.14
N GLU A 196 -2.82 26.24 -16.11
CA GLU A 196 -3.65 27.20 -15.38
C GLU A 196 -4.08 26.66 -14.00
N LEU A 197 -3.83 25.38 -13.73
CA LEU A 197 -4.08 24.78 -12.42
C LEU A 197 -3.12 25.34 -11.35
N PRO A 198 -3.44 25.23 -10.05
CA PRO A 198 -2.52 25.62 -8.98
C PRO A 198 -1.12 25.00 -9.10
N GLU A 199 -0.07 25.73 -8.72
CA GLU A 199 1.34 25.32 -8.92
C GLU A 199 1.68 24.00 -8.19
N ASP A 200 1.11 23.79 -7.02
CA ASP A 200 1.21 22.54 -6.26
C ASP A 200 0.61 21.36 -7.05
N VAL A 201 -0.61 21.52 -7.58
CA VAL A 201 -1.27 20.53 -8.44
C VAL A 201 -0.43 20.24 -9.69
N GLN A 202 0.12 21.26 -10.34
CA GLN A 202 1.00 21.10 -11.50
C GLN A 202 2.27 20.32 -11.14
N SER A 203 2.92 20.68 -10.04
CA SER A 203 4.19 20.07 -9.61
C SER A 203 4.00 18.59 -9.27
N ILE A 204 2.93 18.25 -8.54
CA ILE A 204 2.56 16.87 -8.21
C ILE A 204 2.13 16.12 -9.48
N GLY A 205 1.39 16.79 -10.38
CA GLY A 205 0.89 16.18 -11.60
C GLY A 205 1.98 15.74 -12.59
N ARG A 206 3.19 16.31 -12.49
CA ARG A 206 4.38 15.90 -13.26
C ARG A 206 5.03 14.61 -12.74
N GLN A 207 4.68 14.13 -11.55
CA GLN A 207 5.24 12.91 -10.99
C GLN A 207 4.81 11.66 -11.78
N LYS A 208 5.64 10.61 -11.76
CA LYS A 208 5.33 9.34 -12.42
C LYS A 208 4.41 8.51 -11.53
N PHE A 209 3.58 7.67 -12.16
CA PHE A 209 2.67 6.80 -11.40
C PHE A 209 3.39 5.91 -10.37
N GLY A 210 4.63 5.51 -10.65
CA GLY A 210 5.44 4.72 -9.72
C GLY A 210 5.87 5.47 -8.46
N ASP A 211 5.89 6.81 -8.48
CA ASP A 211 6.34 7.65 -7.37
C ASP A 211 5.31 7.65 -6.22
N PHE A 212 4.05 7.34 -6.52
CA PHE A 212 2.97 7.16 -5.55
C PHE A 212 2.89 5.74 -4.96
N ILE A 213 3.70 4.79 -5.45
CA ILE A 213 3.69 3.40 -4.98
C ILE A 213 4.81 3.22 -3.95
N LEU A 214 4.43 3.16 -2.69
CA LEU A 214 5.36 3.04 -1.58
C LEU A 214 5.50 1.57 -1.11
N PRO A 215 6.72 1.16 -0.70
CA PRO A 215 6.92 -0.13 -0.08
C PRO A 215 6.26 -0.18 1.31
N THR A 216 5.88 -1.37 1.76
CA THR A 216 5.30 -1.59 3.09
C THR A 216 6.21 -2.49 3.93
N CYS A 217 5.81 -2.72 5.18
CA CYS A 217 6.46 -3.69 6.06
C CYS A 217 6.43 -5.15 5.54
N TRP A 218 5.66 -5.44 4.48
CA TRP A 218 5.56 -6.75 3.81
C TRP A 218 6.59 -6.97 2.68
N GLY A 219 7.61 -6.12 2.61
CA GLY A 219 8.65 -6.23 1.59
C GLY A 219 8.08 -6.09 0.18
N ARG A 220 8.46 -6.99 -0.75
CA ARG A 220 8.01 -6.92 -2.16
C ARG A 220 6.62 -7.51 -2.40
N SER A 221 5.96 -8.02 -1.37
CA SER A 221 4.69 -8.74 -1.49
C SER A 221 3.50 -7.79 -1.52
N ILE A 222 3.52 -6.73 -0.70
CA ILE A 222 2.48 -5.70 -0.65
C ILE A 222 3.14 -4.34 -0.81
N HIS A 223 2.71 -3.58 -1.81
CA HIS A 223 2.95 -2.13 -1.89
C HIS A 223 1.64 -1.38 -1.65
N ILE A 224 1.75 -0.09 -1.37
CA ILE A 224 0.60 0.75 -1.09
C ILE A 224 0.67 2.07 -1.85
N ILE A 225 -0.48 2.54 -2.34
CA ILE A 225 -0.74 3.96 -2.57
C ILE A 225 -1.43 4.46 -1.30
N PRO A 226 -0.75 5.26 -0.47
CA PRO A 226 -1.23 5.62 0.85
C PRO A 226 -2.26 6.75 0.83
N SER A 227 -2.84 7.01 2.00
CA SER A 227 -3.61 8.21 2.31
C SER A 227 -2.97 8.97 3.49
N CYS A 228 -3.40 10.20 3.73
CA CYS A 228 -3.00 10.98 4.90
C CYS A 228 -4.15 11.87 5.41
N ALA A 229 -4.06 12.30 6.67
CA ALA A 229 -5.09 13.11 7.34
C ALA A 229 -5.30 14.49 6.73
N ASN A 230 -4.33 14.96 5.94
CA ASN A 230 -4.36 16.26 5.28
C ASN A 230 -4.83 16.20 3.83
N ALA A 231 -5.08 15.01 3.27
CA ALA A 231 -5.46 14.90 1.87
C ALA A 231 -6.72 15.76 1.62
N ALA A 232 -6.55 16.86 0.87
CA ALA A 232 -7.56 17.87 0.59
C ALA A 232 -8.87 17.31 -0.02
N PHE A 233 -8.90 16.04 -0.41
CA PHE A 233 -10.08 15.36 -0.93
C PHE A 233 -11.20 15.13 0.11
N VAL A 234 -10.95 15.31 1.42
CA VAL A 234 -12.01 15.22 2.45
C VAL A 234 -13.14 16.22 2.18
N GLU A 235 -12.83 17.40 1.65
CA GLU A 235 -13.83 18.42 1.30
C GLU A 235 -14.66 18.01 0.07
N PHE A 236 -14.07 17.30 -0.90
CA PHE A 236 -14.81 16.81 -2.07
C PHE A 236 -15.72 15.62 -1.78
N ALA A 237 -15.35 14.77 -0.81
CA ALA A 237 -16.15 13.61 -0.41
C ALA A 237 -17.26 13.94 0.62
N SER A 238 -17.14 15.06 1.34
CA SER A 238 -18.13 15.52 2.34
C SER A 238 -19.15 16.53 1.79
N ALA A 239 -18.98 16.99 0.55
CA ALA A 239 -20.00 17.73 -0.19
C ALA A 239 -21.10 16.79 -0.74
N GLN A 240 -21.92 16.24 0.16
CA GLN A 240 -23.24 15.67 -0.14
C GLN A 240 -24.26 16.14 0.88
#